data_AF-A0A3N2M9I2-F1
#
_entry.id   AF-A0A3N2M9I2-F1
#
_cell.length_a   1.000
_cell.length_b   1.000
_cell.length_c   1.000
_cell.angle_alpha   90.00
_cell.angle_beta   90.00
_cell.angle_gamma   90.00
#
_symmetry.space_group_name_H-M   'P 1'
#
loop_
_entity.id
_entity.type
_entity.pdbx_description
1 polymer ?
#
loop_
_entity_poly.entity_id
_entity_poly.type
_entity_poly.pdbx_seq_one_letter_code
_entity_poly.pdbx_strand_id
1 'polypeptide(L)'
;MKEVPAYLCEHCGKVYLKRHACKKHEEEICPKNPEIRPLCYSCEHYHEEWDKKELIIYYRESYWGRDTLDKEFNVNTCQHPDNLCKIYNNVKLSDEMRKGLSDYGFVPMPTRKTGGCKFYKAIPDHPYADKQQKSES
;
A
#
# COMPACT_ATOMS: atom_id res chain seq x y z
N MET A 1 -13.49 14.52 35.36
CA MET A 1 -12.98 13.77 34.19
C MET A 1 -11.75 14.50 33.66
N LYS A 2 -10.74 13.78 33.20
CA LYS A 2 -9.54 14.39 32.60
C LYS A 2 -9.71 14.37 31.09
N GLU A 3 -9.77 15.54 30.48
CA GLU A 3 -9.78 15.67 29.03
C GLU A 3 -8.34 15.50 28.52
N VAL A 4 -8.15 14.60 27.54
CA VAL A 4 -6.85 14.38 26.90
C VAL A 4 -6.99 14.88 25.46
N PRO A 5 -6.20 15.88 25.03
CA PRO A 5 -6.21 16.33 23.66
C PRO A 5 -5.74 15.19 22.76
N ALA A 6 -6.55 14.85 21.76
CA ALA A 6 -6.27 13.83 20.79
C ALA A 6 -6.32 14.41 19.37
N TYR A 7 -5.62 13.76 18.46
CA TYR A 7 -5.46 14.17 17.08
C TYR A 7 -6.26 13.21 16.20
N LEU A 8 -7.09 13.75 15.32
CA LEU A 8 -7.94 12.99 14.42
C LEU A 8 -7.34 13.00 13.02
N CYS A 9 -7.25 11.84 12.39
CA CYS A 9 -6.87 11.76 10.99
C CYS A 9 -7.98 12.32 10.10
N GLU A 10 -7.66 13.31 9.26
CA GLU A 10 -8.63 13.99 8.39
C GLU A 10 -9.24 13.08 7.33
N HIS A 11 -8.53 12.02 6.94
CA HIS A 11 -8.98 11.11 5.88
C HIS A 11 -9.79 9.91 6.40
N CYS A 12 -9.40 9.33 7.54
CA CYS A 12 -10.04 8.10 8.03
C CYS A 12 -10.76 8.24 9.37
N GLY A 13 -10.60 9.36 10.08
CA GLY A 13 -11.20 9.57 11.40
C GLY A 13 -10.54 8.77 12.52
N LYS A 14 -9.37 8.17 12.30
CA LYS A 14 -8.65 7.45 13.36
C LYS A 14 -8.03 8.43 14.35
N VAL A 15 -8.16 8.12 15.63
CA VAL A 15 -7.70 8.97 16.74
C VAL A 15 -6.31 8.55 17.21
N TYR A 16 -5.47 9.54 17.50
CA TYR A 16 -4.10 9.39 17.97
C TYR A 16 -3.87 10.28 19.20
N LEU A 17 -3.16 9.74 20.20
CA LEU A 17 -2.79 10.52 21.40
C LEU A 17 -1.62 11.49 21.15
N LYS A 18 -0.86 11.30 20.07
CA LYS A 18 0.32 12.10 19.73
C LYS A 18 0.21 12.68 18.33
N ARG A 19 0.50 13.98 18.19
CA ARG A 19 0.45 14.69 16.90
C ARG A 19 1.29 14.04 15.81
N HIS A 20 2.54 13.68 16.14
CA HIS A 20 3.46 13.05 15.17
C HIS A 20 2.95 11.69 14.69
N ALA A 21 2.24 10.94 15.53
CA ALA A 21 1.66 9.66 15.15
C ALA A 21 0.48 9.84 14.18
N CYS A 22 -0.34 10.87 14.41
CA CYS A 22 -1.41 11.25 13.48
C CYS A 22 -0.86 11.70 12.14
N LYS A 23 0.14 12.60 12.15
CA LYS A 23 0.77 13.10 10.93
C LYS A 23 1.43 11.99 10.12
N LYS A 24 2.25 11.14 10.76
CA LYS A 24 2.84 9.97 10.10
C LYS A 24 1.75 9.05 9.53
N HIS A 25 0.65 8.91 10.26
CA HIS A 25 -0.47 8.13 9.76
C HIS A 25 -1.04 8.68 8.46
N GLU A 26 -1.37 9.97 8.43
CA GLU A 26 -1.92 10.65 7.25
C GLU A 26 -0.99 10.58 6.05
N GLU A 27 0.31 10.84 6.25
CA GLU A 27 1.29 11.00 5.16
C GLU A 27 1.83 9.70 4.58
N GLU A 28 1.74 8.57 5.30
CA GLU A 28 2.43 7.33 4.92
C GLU A 28 1.56 6.08 4.97
N ILE A 29 0.63 5.98 5.92
CA ILE A 29 -0.03 4.70 6.23
C ILE A 29 -1.58 4.75 6.21
N CYS A 30 -2.18 5.89 5.89
CA CYS A 30 -3.63 6.07 5.89
C CYS A 30 -4.27 5.46 4.64
N PRO A 31 -5.10 4.40 4.77
CA PRO A 31 -5.69 3.73 3.62
C PRO A 31 -6.76 4.56 2.91
N LYS A 32 -7.31 5.59 3.58
CA LYS A 32 -8.31 6.49 3.01
C LYS A 32 -7.70 7.75 2.40
N ASN A 33 -6.41 8.00 2.60
CA ASN A 33 -5.74 9.12 1.94
C ASN A 33 -5.55 8.77 0.45
N PRO A 34 -6.16 9.53 -0.49
CA PRO A 34 -6.05 9.25 -1.92
C PRO A 34 -4.60 9.26 -2.44
N GLU A 35 -3.70 10.03 -1.82
CA GLU A 35 -2.34 10.20 -2.31
C GLU A 35 -1.45 8.97 -2.09
N ILE A 36 -1.66 8.28 -0.97
CA ILE A 36 -0.87 7.10 -0.58
C ILE A 36 -1.62 5.78 -0.75
N ARG A 37 -2.91 5.82 -1.07
CA ARG A 37 -3.66 4.60 -1.34
C ARG A 37 -3.15 3.95 -2.63
N PRO A 38 -2.90 2.63 -2.64
CA PRO A 38 -2.55 1.90 -3.85
C PRO A 38 -3.63 2.04 -4.93
N LEU A 39 -3.22 2.41 -6.14
CA LEU A 39 -4.13 2.59 -7.28
C LEU A 39 -4.65 1.24 -7.79
N CYS A 40 -3.84 0.18 -7.69
CA CYS A 40 -4.17 -1.15 -8.21
C CYS A 40 -5.52 -1.68 -7.74
N TYR A 41 -5.95 -1.43 -6.49
CA TYR A 41 -7.25 -1.89 -5.99
C TYR A 41 -8.46 -1.31 -6.74
N SER A 42 -8.26 -0.25 -7.51
CA SER A 42 -9.29 0.38 -8.34
C SER A 42 -8.99 0.23 -9.83
N CYS A 43 -8.06 -0.65 -10.20
CA CYS A 43 -7.60 -0.88 -11.56
C CYS A 43 -8.18 -2.18 -12.11
N GLU A 44 -8.61 -2.20 -13.36
CA GLU A 44 -9.11 -3.41 -14.03
C GLU A 44 -8.04 -4.50 -14.18
N HIS A 45 -6.76 -4.12 -14.25
CA HIS A 45 -5.64 -5.07 -14.41
C HIS A 45 -5.22 -5.75 -13.12
N TYR A 46 -5.83 -5.39 -11.98
CA TYR A 46 -5.52 -6.01 -10.70
C TYR A 46 -6.19 -7.37 -10.57
N HIS A 47 -5.39 -8.37 -10.23
CA HIS A 47 -5.86 -9.73 -9.99
C HIS A 47 -5.34 -10.25 -8.66
N GLU A 48 -6.24 -10.76 -7.83
CA GLU A 48 -5.91 -11.42 -6.56
C GLU A 48 -6.12 -12.92 -6.69
N GLU A 49 -5.06 -13.70 -6.51
CA GLU A 49 -5.15 -15.16 -6.42
C GLU A 49 -5.32 -15.60 -4.95
N TRP A 50 -6.57 -15.82 -4.53
CA TRP A 50 -6.88 -16.20 -3.15
C TRP A 50 -6.27 -17.54 -2.71
N ASP A 51 -6.07 -18.46 -3.65
CA ASP A 51 -5.53 -19.80 -3.36
C ASP A 51 -4.00 -19.86 -3.35
N LYS A 52 -3.32 -18.84 -3.88
CA LYS A 52 -1.86 -18.82 -3.95
C LYS A 52 -1.28 -17.85 -2.93
N LYS A 53 -0.58 -18.43 -1.96
CA LYS A 53 0.20 -17.68 -0.98
C LYS A 53 1.67 -18.02 -1.12
N GLU A 54 2.51 -17.01 -0.93
CA GLU A 54 3.95 -17.17 -0.87
C GLU A 54 4.45 -16.77 0.52
N LEU A 55 5.31 -17.61 1.09
CA LEU A 55 5.98 -17.35 2.36
C LEU A 55 7.21 -16.48 2.09
N ILE A 56 7.21 -15.27 2.64
CA ILE A 56 8.32 -14.33 2.49
C ILE A 56 9.14 -14.36 3.77
N ILE A 57 10.42 -14.74 3.63
CA ILE A 57 11.40 -14.71 4.72
C ILE A 57 12.17 -13.41 4.64
N TYR A 58 12.24 -12.67 5.74
CA TYR A 58 12.92 -11.39 5.83
C TYR A 58 13.66 -11.26 7.17
N TYR A 59 14.67 -10.40 7.18
CA TYR A 59 15.56 -10.24 8.32
C TYR A 59 15.39 -8.87 8.95
N ARG A 60 15.35 -8.83 10.27
CA ARG A 60 15.32 -7.60 11.04
C ARG A 60 16.56 -7.53 11.92
N GLU A 61 17.33 -6.46 11.77
CA GLU A 61 18.46 -6.20 12.66
C GLU A 61 17.94 -5.62 13.98
N SER A 62 18.36 -6.21 15.09
CA SER A 62 18.04 -5.76 16.45
C SER A 62 19.32 -5.60 17.27
N TYR A 63 19.21 -5.02 18.47
CA TYR A 63 20.33 -4.90 19.39
C TYR A 63 20.92 -6.27 19.79
N TRP A 64 20.11 -7.33 19.79
CA TRP A 64 20.50 -8.67 20.20
C TRP A 64 20.97 -9.55 19.04
N GLY A 65 21.05 -8.99 17.83
CA GLY A 65 21.42 -9.70 16.61
C GLY A 65 20.31 -9.67 15.56
N ARG A 66 20.42 -10.58 14.58
CA ARG A 66 19.51 -10.67 13.45
C ARG A 66 18.36 -11.62 13.75
N ASP A 67 17.14 -11.08 13.74
CA ASP A 67 15.91 -11.87 13.79
C ASP A 67 15.55 -12.34 12.37
N THR A 68 15.21 -13.62 12.26
CA THR A 68 14.61 -14.18 11.03
C THR A 68 13.11 -14.23 11.22
N LEU A 69 12.38 -13.60 10.32
CA LEU A 69 10.93 -13.48 10.36
C LEU A 69 10.34 -14.02 9.05
N ASP A 70 9.17 -14.60 9.14
CA ASP A 70 8.42 -15.09 7.99
C ASP A 70 6.99 -14.55 8.01
N LYS A 71 6.40 -14.39 6.81
CA LYS A 71 5.01 -13.98 6.67
C LYS A 71 4.45 -14.43 5.33
N GLU A 72 3.24 -14.99 5.37
CA GLU A 72 2.49 -15.35 4.16
C GLU A 72 1.86 -14.12 3.51
N PHE A 73 1.95 -14.05 2.19
CA PHE A 73 1.30 -13.05 1.35
C PHE A 73 0.48 -13.70 0.26
N ASN A 74 -0.73 -13.17 0.03
CA ASN A 74 -1.49 -13.48 -1.18
C ASN A 74 -0.73 -12.95 -2.40
N VAL A 75 -0.65 -13.79 -3.44
CA VAL A 75 -0.01 -13.41 -4.70
C VAL A 75 -0.98 -12.53 -5.49
N ASN A 76 -0.80 -11.23 -5.30
CA ASN A 76 -1.48 -10.22 -6.10
C ASN A 76 -0.66 -9.93 -7.35
N THR A 77 -1.30 -9.83 -8.51
CA THR A 77 -0.61 -9.58 -9.79
C THR A 77 -1.29 -8.45 -10.59
N CYS A 78 -0.48 -7.79 -11.41
CA CYS A 78 -0.97 -6.92 -12.49
C CYS A 78 -0.96 -7.74 -13.78
N GLN A 79 -2.12 -7.88 -14.44
CA GLN A 79 -2.28 -8.67 -15.67
C GLN A 79 -2.18 -7.82 -16.96
N HIS A 80 -1.68 -6.59 -16.87
CA HIS A 80 -1.46 -5.78 -18.07
C HIS A 80 -0.36 -6.42 -18.94
N PRO A 81 -0.55 -6.56 -20.27
CA PRO A 81 0.42 -7.25 -21.16
C PRO A 81 1.86 -6.72 -21.04
N ASP A 82 2.01 -5.40 -20.98
CA ASP A 82 3.32 -4.74 -20.87
C ASP A 82 3.86 -4.62 -19.42
N ASN A 83 3.11 -5.09 -18.41
CA ASN A 83 3.48 -4.93 -17.00
C ASN A 83 2.99 -6.11 -16.15
N LEU A 84 3.26 -7.33 -16.62
CA LEU A 84 2.95 -8.56 -15.90
C LEU A 84 3.91 -8.73 -14.71
N CYS A 85 3.44 -8.40 -13.51
CA CYS A 85 4.27 -8.46 -12.30
C CYS A 85 3.47 -8.83 -11.05
N LYS A 86 4.17 -9.39 -10.05
CA LYS A 86 3.65 -9.56 -8.70
C LYS A 86 3.68 -8.22 -7.99
N ILE A 87 2.59 -7.84 -7.34
CA ILE A 87 2.42 -6.54 -6.70
C ILE A 87 2.02 -6.68 -5.23
N TYR A 88 2.33 -5.68 -4.42
CA TYR A 88 1.96 -5.69 -3.00
C TYR A 88 1.60 -4.32 -2.46
N ASN A 89 0.77 -4.30 -1.41
CA ASN A 89 0.39 -3.07 -0.73
C ASN A 89 1.53 -2.58 0.18
N ASN A 90 2.09 -1.43 -0.15
CA ASN A 90 3.23 -0.82 0.55
C ASN A 90 2.84 -0.01 1.80
N VAL A 91 1.56 0.30 2.03
CA VAL A 91 1.10 1.29 3.03
C VAL A 91 1.31 0.84 4.48
N LYS A 92 1.31 -0.46 4.78
CA LYS A 92 1.40 -0.96 6.17
C LYS A 92 2.60 -1.86 6.43
N LEU A 93 3.61 -1.82 5.57
CA LEU A 93 4.78 -2.70 5.66
C LEU A 93 6.01 -1.92 6.11
N SER A 94 6.85 -2.57 6.92
CA SER A 94 8.15 -2.02 7.31
C SER A 94 9.13 -2.06 6.13
N ASP A 95 10.21 -1.29 6.21
CA ASP A 95 11.21 -1.22 5.13
C ASP A 95 11.96 -2.54 4.96
N GLU A 96 12.20 -3.29 6.04
CA GLU A 96 12.80 -4.62 5.99
C GLU A 96 11.91 -5.62 5.25
N MET A 97 10.60 -5.54 5.50
CA MET A 97 9.61 -6.38 4.82
C MET A 97 9.47 -6.01 3.34
N ARG A 98 9.51 -4.72 2.99
CA ARG A 98 9.53 -4.26 1.58
C ARG A 98 10.74 -4.78 0.84
N LYS A 99 11.91 -4.79 1.50
CA LYS A 99 13.14 -5.36 0.94
C LYS A 99 12.99 -6.87 0.70
N GLY A 100 12.50 -7.61 1.70
CA GLY A 100 12.22 -9.04 1.54
C GLY A 100 11.26 -9.32 0.38
N LEU A 101 10.17 -8.56 0.25
CA LEU A 101 9.25 -8.69 -0.90
C LEU A 101 9.95 -8.42 -2.24
N SER A 102 10.80 -7.41 -2.31
CA SER A 102 11.57 -7.10 -3.52
C SER A 102 12.53 -8.23 -3.91
N ASP A 103 13.16 -8.88 -2.93
CA ASP A 103 14.08 -10.01 -3.17
C ASP A 103 13.35 -11.22 -3.77
N TYR A 104 12.04 -11.37 -3.49
CA TYR A 104 11.17 -12.40 -4.06
C TYR A 104 10.43 -11.95 -5.34
N GLY A 105 10.78 -10.78 -5.89
CA GLY A 105 10.25 -10.27 -7.16
C GLY A 105 8.88 -9.59 -7.06
N PHE A 106 8.44 -9.21 -5.86
CA PHE A 106 7.24 -8.39 -5.68
C PHE A 106 7.56 -6.90 -5.84
N VAL A 107 6.68 -6.19 -6.55
CA VAL A 107 6.79 -4.75 -6.83
C VAL A 107 5.77 -3.98 -5.99
N PRO A 108 6.13 -2.84 -5.37
CA PRO A 108 5.17 -2.05 -4.61
C PRO A 108 4.07 -1.52 -5.53
N MET A 109 2.82 -1.62 -5.09
CA MET A 109 1.72 -1.04 -5.84
C MET A 109 1.90 0.49 -5.97
N PRO A 110 1.73 1.04 -7.18
CA PRO A 110 1.85 2.46 -7.43
C PRO A 110 0.77 3.25 -6.68
N THR A 111 1.19 4.38 -6.13
CA THR A 111 0.35 5.38 -5.45
C THR A 111 0.48 6.71 -6.19
N ARG A 112 -0.39 7.69 -5.94
CA ARG A 112 -0.25 9.02 -6.55
C ARG A 112 1.02 9.72 -6.09
N LYS A 113 1.36 9.59 -4.81
CA LYS A 113 2.61 10.10 -4.22
C LYS A 113 3.86 9.57 -4.90
N THR A 114 3.83 8.36 -5.46
CA THR A 114 4.94 7.74 -6.19
C THR A 114 4.90 8.00 -7.71
N GLY A 115 4.03 8.89 -8.19
CA GLY A 115 3.90 9.22 -9.61
C GLY A 115 2.90 8.34 -10.40
N GLY A 116 2.11 7.50 -9.72
CA GLY A 116 1.04 6.71 -10.32
C GLY A 116 1.53 5.54 -11.18
N CYS A 117 0.62 5.02 -12.04
CA CYS A 117 0.91 3.95 -12.98
C CYS A 117 0.49 4.37 -14.39
N LYS A 118 1.37 4.14 -15.38
CA LYS A 118 1.13 4.46 -16.79
C LYS A 118 0.00 3.60 -17.40
N PHE A 119 -0.17 2.39 -16.89
CA PHE A 119 -1.15 1.41 -17.36
C PHE A 119 -2.42 1.39 -16.49
N TYR A 120 -2.62 2.42 -15.65
CA TYR A 120 -3.79 2.46 -14.78
C TYR A 120 -5.07 2.63 -15.60
N LYS A 121 -5.97 1.65 -15.46
CA LYS A 121 -7.30 1.70 -16.04
C LYS A 121 -8.33 1.58 -14.92
N ALA A 122 -9.02 2.67 -14.63
CA ALA A 122 -10.02 2.73 -13.57
C ALA A 122 -11.19 1.77 -13.82
N ILE A 123 -11.59 1.01 -12.78
CA ILE A 123 -12.84 0.24 -12.80
C ILE A 123 -14.01 1.22 -12.81
N PRO A 124 -14.97 1.12 -13.75
CA PRO A 124 -16.18 1.95 -13.77
C PRO A 124 -16.93 1.90 -12.43
N ASP A 125 -17.45 3.04 -11.98
CA ASP A 125 -18.26 3.21 -10.76
C ASP A 125 -17.59 2.80 -9.43
N HIS A 126 -16.29 2.49 -9.44
CA HIS A 126 -15.58 2.21 -8.21
C HIS A 126 -15.44 3.50 -7.36
N PRO A 127 -15.81 3.49 -6.06
CA PRO A 127 -15.86 4.71 -5.21
C PRO A 127 -14.50 5.39 -5.03
N TYR A 128 -13.45 4.65 -5.38
CA TYR A 128 -12.06 5.00 -5.22
C TYR A 128 -11.30 5.00 -6.54
N ALA A 129 -11.97 4.81 -7.67
CA ALA A 129 -11.36 4.97 -8.98
C ALA A 129 -10.87 6.40 -9.17
N ASP A 130 -9.69 6.54 -9.78
CA ASP A 130 -9.25 7.83 -10.25
C ASP A 130 -10.14 8.24 -11.43
N LYS A 131 -10.96 9.27 -11.25
CA LYS A 131 -11.65 9.90 -12.36
C LYS A 131 -10.59 10.66 -13.14
N GLN A 132 -9.89 9.98 -14.04
CA GLN A 132 -8.97 10.65 -14.97
C GLN A 132 -9.74 11.82 -15.58
N GLN A 133 -9.30 13.05 -15.28
CA GLN A 133 -9.80 14.22 -15.98
C GLN A 133 -9.50 13.95 -17.45
N LYS A 134 -10.55 13.86 -18.27
CA LYS A 134 -10.43 13.85 -19.72
C LYS A 134 -9.56 15.04 -20.12
N SER A 135 -8.31 14.79 -20.50
CA SER A 135 -7.55 15.75 -21.28
C SER A 135 -8.09 15.67 -22.71
N GLU A 136 -9.18 16.39 -22.97
CA GLU A 136 -9.56 16.77 -24.33
C GLU A 136 -8.57 17.85 -24.79
N SER A 137 -7.71 17.52 -25.75
CA SER A 137 -7.02 18.47 -26.65
C SER A 137 -6.54 17.73 -27.88
#